data_AF-A0A8T3XW28-F1
#
_entry.id   AF-A0A8T3XW28-F1
#
_cell.length_a   1.000
_cell.length_b   1.000
_cell.length_c   1.000
_cell.angle_alpha   90.00
_cell.angle_beta   90.00
_cell.angle_gamma   90.00
#
_symmetry.space_group_name_H-M   'P 1'
#
loop_
_entity.id
_entity.type
_entity.pdbx_description
1 polymer ?
#
loop_
_entity_poly.entity_id
_entity_poly.type
_entity_poly.pdbx_seq_one_letter_code
_entity_poly.pdbx_strand_id
1 'polypeptide(L)'
;MESLLKQIINQNEVVVALLGRMVFPENELKNIIMKKKKKPEDYIRAYNLCDGEHSLTEIAAAIKVSTGTLSPILAYWKSIGIVYEINETGRRVYKNLYSLKEPKQIEIEDAKISGESEQTSDKQQAETPQNSNTP
;
A
#
# COMPACT_ATOMS: atom_id res chain seq x y z
N MET A 1 -3.11 -18.85 35.36
CA MET A 1 -3.98 -17.67 35.13
C MET A 1 -3.65 -17.00 33.80
N GLU A 2 -2.39 -16.71 33.51
CA GLU A 2 -1.93 -16.10 32.24
C GLU A 2 -2.32 -16.88 30.97
N SER A 3 -2.22 -18.21 31.00
CA SER A 3 -2.58 -19.06 29.85
C SER A 3 -4.08 -18.96 29.47
N LEU A 4 -4.98 -18.89 30.47
CA LEU A 4 -6.41 -18.75 30.23
C LEU A 4 -6.74 -17.36 29.67
N LEU A 5 -6.11 -16.31 30.20
CA LEU A 5 -6.29 -14.95 29.70
C LEU A 5 -5.85 -14.84 28.24
N LYS A 6 -4.69 -15.41 27.88
CA LYS A 6 -4.20 -15.46 26.50
C LYS A 6 -5.18 -16.19 25.57
N GLN A 7 -5.77 -17.29 26.04
CA GLN A 7 -6.78 -18.02 25.28
C GLN A 7 -8.03 -17.18 25.01
N ILE A 8 -8.52 -16.45 26.01
CA ILE A 8 -9.68 -15.55 25.87
C ILE A 8 -9.37 -14.41 24.88
N ILE A 9 -8.19 -13.79 24.98
CA ILE A 9 -7.77 -12.73 24.05
C ILE A 9 -7.76 -13.26 22.62
N ASN A 10 -7.14 -14.43 22.39
CA ASN A 10 -7.10 -15.05 21.06
C ASN A 10 -8.51 -15.37 20.54
N GLN A 11 -9.41 -15.87 21.39
CA GLN A 11 -10.80 -16.13 21.00
C GLN A 11 -11.52 -14.84 20.60
N ASN A 12 -11.32 -13.75 21.35
CA ASN A 12 -11.90 -12.46 21.02
C ASN A 12 -11.35 -11.91 19.70
N GLU A 13 -10.04 -12.07 19.42
CA GLU A 13 -9.46 -11.69 18.13
C GLU A 13 -10.10 -12.47 16.97
N VAL A 14 -10.33 -13.78 17.13
CA VAL A 14 -11.03 -14.60 16.12
C VAL A 14 -12.47 -14.12 15.91
N VAL A 15 -13.21 -13.86 16.98
CA VAL A 15 -14.60 -13.37 16.90
C VAL A 15 -14.65 -12.00 16.22
N VAL A 16 -13.78 -11.06 16.61
CA VAL A 16 -13.69 -9.73 15.99
C VAL A 16 -13.34 -9.84 14.51
N ALA A 17 -12.41 -10.71 14.13
CA ALA A 17 -12.04 -10.91 12.73
C ALA A 17 -13.18 -11.50 11.88
N LEU A 18 -13.97 -12.43 12.45
CA LEU A 18 -15.13 -13.00 11.77
C LEU A 18 -16.26 -11.97 11.60
N LEU A 19 -16.62 -11.26 12.67
CA LEU A 19 -17.60 -10.19 12.62
C LEU A 19 -17.16 -9.07 11.67
N GLY A 20 -15.89 -8.69 11.74
CA GLY A 20 -15.29 -7.69 10.87
C GLY A 20 -15.38 -8.08 9.39
N ARG A 21 -15.14 -9.34 9.04
CA ARG A 21 -15.32 -9.83 7.65
C ARG A 21 -16.78 -9.83 7.19
N MET A 22 -17.73 -10.07 8.09
CA MET A 22 -19.16 -10.02 7.76
C MET A 22 -19.65 -8.59 7.53
N VAL A 23 -19.24 -7.64 8.38
CA VAL A 23 -19.67 -6.23 8.31
C VAL A 23 -18.88 -5.45 7.26
N PHE A 24 -17.58 -5.73 7.14
CA PHE A 24 -16.69 -5.14 6.14
C PHE A 24 -16.08 -6.25 5.29
N PRO A 25 -16.78 -6.71 4.24
CA PRO A 25 -16.21 -7.66 3.28
C PRO A 25 -14.89 -7.15 2.69
N GLU A 26 -13.99 -8.06 2.30
CA GLU A 26 -12.62 -7.73 1.88
C GLU A 26 -12.57 -6.61 0.82
N ASN A 27 -13.43 -6.67 -0.18
CA ASN A 27 -13.48 -5.67 -1.26
C ASN A 27 -13.94 -4.29 -0.77
N GLU A 28 -14.90 -4.25 0.14
CA GLU A 28 -15.40 -3.00 0.73
C GLU A 28 -14.33 -2.36 1.62
N LEU A 29 -13.67 -3.18 2.45
CA LEU A 29 -12.59 -2.72 3.32
C LEU A 29 -11.42 -2.17 2.50
N LYS A 30 -11.00 -2.87 1.42
CA LYS A 30 -10.01 -2.35 0.47
C LYS A 30 -10.43 -1.02 -0.13
N ASN A 31 -11.68 -0.91 -0.59
CA ASN A 31 -12.20 0.32 -1.15
C ASN A 31 -12.14 1.48 -0.16
N ILE A 32 -12.49 1.26 1.11
CA ILE A 32 -12.39 2.27 2.18
C ILE A 32 -10.94 2.72 2.37
N ILE A 33 -10.01 1.78 2.46
CA ILE A 33 -8.58 2.03 2.72
C ILE A 33 -7.92 2.78 1.55
N MET A 34 -8.21 2.34 0.32
CA MET A 34 -7.55 2.80 -0.91
C MET A 34 -8.16 4.09 -1.49
N LYS A 35 -9.33 4.52 -1.01
CA LYS A 35 -10.11 5.62 -1.61
C LYS A 35 -9.29 6.90 -1.74
N LYS A 36 -9.20 7.41 -2.98
CA LYS A 36 -8.57 8.69 -3.34
C LYS A 36 -7.09 8.79 -2.92
N LYS A 37 -6.38 7.65 -2.82
CA LYS A 37 -4.95 7.62 -2.48
C LYS A 37 -4.08 7.57 -3.75
N LYS A 38 -2.95 8.28 -3.74
CA LYS A 38 -1.98 8.28 -4.85
C LYS A 38 -1.28 6.93 -5.01
N LYS A 39 -1.00 6.25 -3.90
CA LYS A 39 -0.40 4.91 -3.85
C LYS A 39 -1.27 3.99 -2.99
N PRO A 40 -2.36 3.43 -3.54
CA PRO A 40 -3.33 2.67 -2.77
C PRO A 40 -2.75 1.50 -1.96
N GLU A 41 -1.77 0.81 -2.54
CA GLU A 41 -1.19 -0.41 -1.95
C GLU A 41 -0.40 -0.14 -0.68
N ASP A 42 0.26 1.02 -0.60
CA ASP A 42 0.92 1.49 0.61
C ASP A 42 -0.09 1.58 1.77
N TYR A 43 -1.35 1.95 1.52
CA TYR A 43 -2.37 2.04 2.56
C TYR A 43 -2.93 0.68 2.99
N ILE A 44 -2.93 -0.31 2.10
CA ILE A 44 -3.19 -1.71 2.50
C ILE A 44 -2.10 -2.19 3.46
N ARG A 45 -0.83 -1.90 3.13
CA ARG A 45 0.30 -2.22 4.02
C ARG A 45 0.21 -1.47 5.35
N ALA A 46 -0.12 -0.18 5.35
CA ALA A 46 -0.34 0.58 6.59
C ALA A 46 -1.46 0.00 7.45
N TYR A 47 -2.55 -0.44 6.83
CA TYR A 47 -3.66 -1.11 7.51
C TYR A 47 -3.23 -2.45 8.12
N ASN A 48 -2.46 -3.25 7.39
CA ASN A 48 -1.94 -4.52 7.88
C ASN A 48 -0.97 -4.34 9.05
N LEU A 49 -0.17 -3.26 9.05
CA LEU A 49 0.71 -2.89 10.16
C LEU A 49 -0.04 -2.32 11.38
N CYS A 50 -1.36 -2.13 11.31
CA CYS A 50 -2.17 -1.96 12.51
C CYS A 50 -2.37 -3.34 13.15
N ASP A 51 -1.33 -3.93 13.71
CA ASP A 51 -1.30 -5.28 14.29
C ASP A 51 -1.22 -5.30 15.82
N GLY A 52 -1.24 -4.12 16.45
CA GLY A 52 -1.03 -3.93 17.87
C GLY A 52 0.45 -3.81 18.27
N GLU A 53 1.39 -3.92 17.34
CA GLU A 53 2.83 -3.88 17.63
C GLU A 53 3.48 -2.59 17.09
N HIS A 54 3.04 -2.12 15.92
CA HIS A 54 3.61 -0.96 15.27
C HIS A 54 2.98 0.37 15.73
N SER A 55 3.81 1.39 15.96
CA SER A 55 3.35 2.75 16.24
C SER A 55 3.02 3.53 14.97
N LEU A 56 2.31 4.65 15.13
CA LEU A 56 2.07 5.64 14.08
C LEU A 56 3.35 6.01 13.32
N THR A 57 4.48 6.19 14.02
CA THR A 57 5.75 6.59 13.40
C THR A 57 6.34 5.47 12.54
N GLU A 58 6.29 4.22 13.01
CA GLU A 58 6.78 3.06 12.25
C GLU A 58 5.91 2.79 11.03
N ILE A 59 4.58 2.87 11.18
CA ILE A 59 3.65 2.69 10.07
C ILE A 59 3.89 3.78 9.02
N ALA A 60 4.01 5.04 9.43
CA ALA A 60 4.26 6.16 8.52
C ALA A 60 5.60 6.00 7.77
N ALA A 61 6.66 5.59 8.48
CA ALA A 61 7.97 5.33 7.88
C ALA A 61 7.91 4.18 6.87
N ALA A 62 7.20 3.09 7.20
CA ALA A 62 7.04 1.94 6.32
C ALA A 62 6.46 2.34 4.96
N ILE A 63 5.48 3.24 4.93
CA ILE A 63 4.81 3.69 3.71
C ILE A 63 5.33 5.03 3.18
N LYS A 64 6.45 5.53 3.73
CA LYS A 64 7.15 6.75 3.29
C LYS A 64 6.23 8.00 3.28
N VAL A 65 5.38 8.15 4.28
CA VAL A 65 4.56 9.36 4.51
C VAL A 65 4.89 10.02 5.84
N SER A 66 4.48 11.27 6.03
CA SER A 66 4.61 11.93 7.33
C SER A 66 3.57 11.40 8.34
N THR A 67 3.89 11.46 9.63
CA THR A 67 2.92 11.17 10.70
C THR A 67 1.71 12.10 10.66
N GLY A 68 1.89 13.36 10.23
CA GLY A 68 0.80 14.31 10.02
C GLY A 68 -0.16 13.92 8.89
N THR A 69 0.33 13.18 7.88
CA THR A 69 -0.51 12.61 6.82
C THR A 69 -1.26 11.37 7.30
N LEU A 70 -0.60 10.49 8.05
CA LEU A 70 -1.19 9.22 8.48
C LEU A 70 -2.16 9.38 9.65
N SER A 71 -1.91 10.31 10.57
CA SER A 71 -2.71 10.49 11.78
C SER A 71 -4.21 10.74 11.50
N PRO A 72 -4.61 11.66 10.60
CA PRO A 72 -6.03 11.84 10.24
C PRO A 72 -6.66 10.61 9.60
N ILE A 73 -5.86 9.79 8.89
CA ILE A 73 -6.33 8.56 8.25
C ILE A 73 -6.64 7.50 9.30
N LEU A 74 -5.74 7.30 10.28
CA LEU A 74 -5.98 6.38 11.40
C LEU A 74 -7.15 6.87 12.27
N ALA A 75 -7.29 8.18 12.48
CA ALA A 75 -8.45 8.74 13.19
C ALA A 75 -9.76 8.42 12.46
N TYR A 76 -9.80 8.58 11.13
CA TYR A 76 -10.95 8.21 10.31
C TYR A 76 -11.23 6.70 10.39
N TRP A 77 -10.23 5.85 10.17
CA TRP A 77 -10.37 4.40 10.27
C TRP A 77 -10.87 3.95 11.64
N LYS A 78 -10.41 4.60 12.72
CA LYS A 78 -10.90 4.38 14.07
C LYS A 78 -12.36 4.78 14.21
N SER A 79 -12.75 5.94 13.68
CA SER A 79 -14.13 6.44 13.78
C SER A 79 -15.16 5.54 13.08
N ILE A 80 -14.78 4.86 12.00
CA ILE A 80 -15.64 3.92 11.28
C ILE A 80 -15.50 2.47 11.78
N GLY A 81 -14.60 2.22 12.73
CA GLY A 81 -14.46 0.92 13.39
C GLY A 81 -13.66 -0.14 12.64
N ILE A 82 -12.86 0.23 11.62
CA ILE A 82 -12.01 -0.75 10.91
C ILE A 82 -10.63 -0.96 11.54
N VAL A 83 -10.25 -0.07 12.46
CA VAL A 83 -9.13 -0.23 13.40
C VAL A 83 -9.56 0.25 14.78
N TYR A 84 -8.88 -0.20 15.82
CA TYR A 84 -9.04 0.30 17.18
C TYR A 84 -7.69 0.61 17.82
N GLU A 85 -7.70 1.53 18.76
CA GLU A 85 -6.50 2.01 19.46
C GLU A 85 -6.29 1.18 20.72
N ILE A 86 -5.05 0.70 20.91
CA ILE A 86 -4.63 0.00 22.11
C ILE A 86 -3.55 0.86 22.78
N ASN A 87 -3.65 1.00 24.09
CA ASN A 87 -2.63 1.64 24.91
C ASN A 87 -1.83 0.53 25.58
N GLU A 88 -0.72 0.15 24.95
CA GLU A 88 0.20 -0.83 25.52
C GLU A 88 1.45 -0.11 26.02
N THR A 89 1.81 -0.30 27.28
CA THR A 89 3.06 0.20 27.89
C THR A 89 3.34 1.71 27.66
N GLY A 90 2.30 2.53 27.58
CA GLY A 90 2.41 3.98 27.34
C GLY A 90 2.61 4.38 25.86
N ARG A 91 2.57 3.40 24.95
CA ARG A 91 2.63 3.56 23.51
C ARG A 91 1.24 3.42 22.89
N ARG A 92 0.91 4.33 21.97
CA ARG A 92 -0.30 4.25 21.16
C ARG A 92 -0.04 3.38 19.94
N VAL A 93 -0.71 2.23 19.88
CA VAL A 93 -0.68 1.30 18.74
C VAL A 93 -2.11 1.07 18.25
N TYR A 94 -2.23 0.57 17.03
CA TYR A 94 -3.51 0.32 16.39
C TYR A 94 -3.63 -1.14 16.01
N LYS A 95 -4.85 -1.69 16.10
CA LYS A 95 -5.17 -3.07 15.74
C LYS A 95 -6.29 -3.07 14.70
N ASN A 96 -6.10 -3.80 13.61
CA ASN A 96 -7.05 -3.97 12.53
C ASN A 96 -8.07 -5.08 12.86
N LEU A 97 -9.11 -5.17 12.03
CA LEU A 97 -10.11 -6.24 12.16
C LEU A 97 -9.55 -7.58 11.68
N TYR A 98 -8.87 -7.57 10.53
CA TYR A 98 -8.21 -8.73 9.95
C TYR A 98 -7.21 -8.28 8.87
N SER A 99 -6.15 -9.05 8.65
CA SER A 99 -5.17 -8.74 7.60
C SER A 99 -5.74 -8.94 6.20
N LEU A 100 -5.40 -8.03 5.30
CA LEU A 100 -5.73 -8.07 3.87
C LEU A 100 -4.57 -8.65 3.07
N LYS A 101 -4.89 -9.34 1.97
CA LYS A 101 -3.85 -9.77 1.03
C LYS A 101 -3.21 -8.55 0.39
N GLU A 102 -1.89 -8.42 0.58
CA GLU A 102 -1.12 -7.41 -0.13
C GLU A 102 -1.10 -7.76 -1.63
N PRO A 103 -1.29 -6.78 -2.51
CA PRO A 103 -1.05 -6.97 -3.93
C PRO A 103 0.44 -7.23 -4.12
N LYS A 104 0.75 -8.25 -4.92
CA LYS A 104 2.13 -8.58 -5.28
C LYS A 104 2.75 -7.35 -5.92
N GLN A 105 3.85 -6.85 -5.34
CA GLN A 105 4.66 -5.85 -6.01
C GLN A 105 5.15 -6.47 -7.32
N ILE A 106 4.72 -5.91 -8.45
CA ILE A 106 5.37 -6.19 -9.72
C ILE A 106 6.69 -5.43 -9.64
N GLU A 107 7.77 -6.12 -9.32
CA GLU A 107 9.11 -5.61 -9.49
C GLU A 107 9.29 -5.36 -10.99
N ILE A 108 9.08 -4.12 -11.41
CA ILE A 108 9.59 -3.66 -12.69
C ILE A 108 11.08 -3.49 -12.44
N GLU A 109 11.85 -4.55 -12.68
CA GLU A 109 13.30 -4.45 -12.77
C GLU A 109 13.62 -3.37 -13.79
N ASP A 110 14.31 -2.33 -13.32
CA ASP A 110 14.85 -1.27 -14.16
C ASP A 110 15.82 -1.90 -15.18
N ALA A 111 15.31 -2.24 -16.36
CA ALA A 111 16.11 -2.58 -17.53
C ALA A 111 16.81 -1.31 -18.02
N LYS A 112 17.86 -0.89 -17.30
CA LYS A 112 18.97 -0.14 -17.87
C LYS A 112 19.83 -1.11 -18.65
N ILE A 113 19.66 -1.12 -19.97
CA ILE A 113 20.79 -1.29 -20.88
C ILE A 113 20.76 -0.10 -21.83
N SER A 114 21.52 0.93 -21.44
CA SER A 114 22.06 1.90 -22.37
C SER A 114 23.29 1.29 -23.04
N GLY A 115 23.26 1.21 -24.38
CA GLY A 115 24.46 1.29 -25.22
C GLY A 115 25.06 -0.02 -25.71
N GLU A 116 24.72 -0.40 -26.93
CA GLU A 116 25.72 -0.90 -27.87
C GLU A 116 25.44 -0.31 -29.25
N SER A 117 26.37 0.55 -29.67
CA SER A 117 26.52 1.08 -31.00
C SER A 117 27.19 0.02 -31.88
N GLU A 118 26.57 -0.36 -32.98
CA GLU A 118 27.30 -0.87 -34.14
C GLU A 118 26.89 -0.07 -35.39
N GLN A 119 27.82 0.80 -35.81
CA GLN A 119 27.93 1.27 -37.17
C GLN A 119 28.27 0.07 -38.07
N THR A 120 27.52 -0.13 -39.15
CA THR A 120 28.12 -0.51 -40.42
C THR A 120 27.54 0.37 -41.53
N SER A 121 28.43 1.19 -42.06
CA SER A 121 28.28 1.98 -43.28
C SER A 121 28.47 1.06 -44.49
N ASP A 122 27.64 1.17 -45.53
CA ASP A 122 28.15 1.33 -46.90
C ASP A 122 27.04 1.71 -47.92
N LYS A 123 27.14 2.97 -48.38
CA LYS A 123 27.08 3.49 -49.77
C LYS A 123 25.99 3.01 -50.77
N GLN A 124 25.21 3.98 -51.29
CA GLN A 124 25.35 4.59 -52.65
C GLN A 124 24.21 5.60 -52.91
N GLN A 125 24.55 6.90 -53.06
CA GLN A 125 24.48 7.71 -54.30
C GLN A 125 23.05 8.12 -54.72
N ALA A 126 22.69 9.40 -54.53
CA ALA A 126 22.64 10.46 -55.56
C ALA A 126 21.23 10.47 -56.23
N GLU A 127 20.48 11.55 -56.47
CA GLU A 127 20.74 12.96 -56.75
C GLU A 127 19.47 13.79 -56.37
N THR A 128 19.63 15.05 -55.97
CA THR A 128 18.60 16.10 -56.14
C THR A 128 19.04 16.92 -57.37
N PRO A 129 18.13 17.50 -58.20
CA PRO A 129 17.54 18.80 -57.82
C PRO A 129 16.13 19.12 -58.37
N GLN A 130 15.41 19.95 -57.59
CA GLN A 130 14.60 21.11 -58.00
C GLN A 130 13.48 20.99 -59.07
N ASN A 131 12.23 21.35 -58.70
CA ASN A 131 11.60 22.66 -58.98
C ASN A 131 10.08 22.60 -59.29
N SER A 132 9.36 23.61 -58.78
CA SER A 132 8.11 24.27 -59.21
C SER A 132 7.20 23.65 -60.30
N ASN A 133 5.91 23.47 -60.03
CA ASN A 133 4.81 24.38 -60.45
C ASN A 133 3.40 23.77 -60.29
N THR A 134 2.44 24.68 -60.11
CA THR A 134 0.97 24.61 -59.99
C THR A 134 0.27 23.95 -61.20
N PRO A 135 -1.04 23.62 -61.12
CA PRO A 135 -2.14 24.61 -61.23
C PRO A 135 -3.14 24.62 -60.06
#